data_AF-A0A388Q4L8-F1
#
_entry.id   AF-A0A388Q4L8-F1
#
_cell.length_a   1.000
_cell.length_b   1.000
_cell.length_c   1.000
_cell.angle_alpha   90.00
_cell.angle_beta   90.00
_cell.angle_gamma   90.00
#
_symmetry.space_group_name_H-M   'P 1'
#
loop_
_entity.id
_entity.type
_entity.pdbx_description
1 polymer ?
#
loop_
_entity_poly.entity_id
_entity_poly.type
_entity_poly.pdbx_seq_one_letter_code
_entity_poly.pdbx_strand_id
1 'polypeptide(L)'
;MRNKKIIGTWSAKREAKDKNDRETRVAKAKQLLQTPDQLKKKAKNYYLKTTNKIDYELDQSRILEDEKYDGYKAISTNTKEISMEMVLDQYRHLYQIEHSFRTFKSFLEARPMFHWTDERIKGHLVMCYMALVMLRFMEQKTGLTENEIRRSLSKMQCLK
;
A
#
# COMPACT_ATOMS: atom_id res chain seq x y z
N MET A 1 -18.04 -20.32 1.83
CA MET A 1 -17.98 -18.90 1.41
C MET A 1 -19.37 -18.30 1.23
N ARG A 2 -20.27 -18.38 2.24
CA ARG A 2 -21.66 -17.90 2.13
C ARG A 2 -21.83 -16.64 2.98
N ASN A 3 -22.52 -15.61 2.45
CA ASN A 3 -22.81 -14.29 3.05
C ASN A 3 -21.69 -13.23 3.11
N LYS A 4 -21.05 -12.90 1.99
CA LYS A 4 -20.32 -11.62 1.86
C LYS A 4 -20.99 -10.73 0.80
N LYS A 5 -21.24 -9.48 1.15
CA LYS A 5 -21.72 -8.45 0.22
C LYS A 5 -20.52 -7.89 -0.53
N ILE A 6 -20.61 -7.77 -1.85
CA ILE A 6 -19.58 -7.17 -2.70
C ILE A 6 -20.10 -5.80 -3.14
N ILE A 7 -19.30 -4.77 -2.90
CA ILE A 7 -19.57 -3.40 -3.33
C ILE A 7 -18.57 -3.07 -4.42
N GLY A 8 -19.05 -2.85 -5.65
CA GLY A 8 -18.24 -2.44 -6.80
C GLY A 8 -18.34 -0.94 -7.01
N THR A 9 -17.21 -0.28 -7.22
CA THR A 9 -17.14 1.13 -7.64
C THR A 9 -16.26 1.25 -8.86
N TRP A 10 -16.58 2.18 -9.75
CA TRP A 10 -15.75 2.51 -10.90
C TRP A 10 -15.32 3.97 -10.85
N SER A 11 -14.12 4.27 -11.35
CA SER A 11 -13.63 5.66 -11.45
C SER A 11 -12.66 5.83 -12.62
N ALA A 12 -12.89 6.85 -13.45
CA ALA A 12 -12.01 7.24 -14.55
C ALA A 12 -10.57 7.53 -14.09
N LYS A 13 -10.40 8.15 -12.91
CA LYS A 13 -9.05 8.40 -12.35
C LYS A 13 -8.32 7.09 -12.06
N ARG A 14 -9.04 6.07 -11.59
CA ARG A 14 -8.45 4.75 -11.32
C ARG A 14 -8.17 4.02 -12.63
N GLU A 15 -9.08 4.07 -13.59
CA GLU A 15 -8.88 3.48 -14.92
C GLU A 15 -7.59 3.97 -15.58
N ALA A 16 -7.38 5.29 -15.62
CA ALA A 16 -6.15 5.87 -16.16
C ALA A 16 -4.89 5.39 -15.43
N LYS A 17 -4.97 5.23 -14.10
CA LYS A 17 -3.86 4.73 -13.28
C LYS A 17 -3.59 3.25 -13.55
N ASP A 18 -4.63 2.42 -13.54
CA ASP A 18 -4.53 0.96 -13.73
C ASP A 18 -3.98 0.65 -15.12
N LYS A 19 -4.45 1.38 -16.15
CA LYS A 19 -3.89 1.34 -17.51
C LYS A 19 -2.39 1.66 -17.52
N ASN A 20 -1.96 2.75 -16.89
CA ASN A 20 -0.55 3.13 -16.83
C ASN A 20 0.31 2.09 -16.07
N ASP A 21 -0.21 1.55 -14.96
CA ASP A 21 0.46 0.50 -14.18
C ASP A 21 0.62 -0.79 -15.02
N ARG A 22 -0.41 -1.17 -15.79
CA ARG A 22 -0.40 -2.29 -16.73
C ARG A 22 0.60 -2.07 -17.87
N GLU A 23 0.58 -0.92 -18.52
CA GLU A 23 1.53 -0.55 -19.58
C GLU A 23 2.98 -0.61 -19.08
N THR A 24 3.24 -0.09 -17.87
CA THR A 24 4.55 -0.15 -17.22
C THR A 24 5.01 -1.60 -16.98
N ARG A 25 4.10 -2.47 -16.54
CA ARG A 25 4.39 -3.90 -16.33
C ARG A 25 4.65 -4.62 -17.66
N VAL A 26 3.88 -4.32 -18.72
CA VAL A 26 4.09 -4.90 -20.06
C VAL A 26 5.43 -4.43 -20.65
N ALA A 27 5.79 -3.16 -20.49
CA ALA A 27 7.09 -2.64 -20.92
C ALA A 27 8.25 -3.37 -20.22
N LYS A 28 8.15 -3.55 -18.90
CA LYS A 28 9.11 -4.34 -18.12
C LYS A 28 9.14 -5.82 -18.54
N ALA A 29 7.99 -6.42 -18.86
CA ALA A 29 7.91 -7.78 -19.36
C ALA A 29 8.71 -7.94 -20.66
N LYS A 30 8.55 -7.01 -21.60
CA LYS A 30 9.30 -6.99 -22.88
C LYS A 30 10.80 -6.85 -22.65
N GLN A 31 11.23 -6.00 -21.71
CA GLN A 31 12.64 -5.88 -21.34
C GLN A 31 13.19 -7.18 -20.73
N LEU A 32 12.42 -7.84 -19.86
CA LEU A 32 12.83 -9.09 -19.22
C LEU A 32 12.95 -10.25 -20.24
N LEU A 33 12.13 -10.27 -21.30
CA LEU A 33 12.25 -11.25 -22.37
C LEU A 33 13.57 -11.12 -23.15
N GLN A 34 14.17 -9.94 -23.20
CA GLN A 34 15.48 -9.71 -23.82
C GLN A 34 16.65 -10.16 -22.93
N THR A 35 16.43 -10.41 -21.63
CA THR A 35 17.48 -10.80 -20.67
C THR A 35 17.09 -12.09 -19.93
N PRO A 36 17.44 -13.27 -20.47
CA PRO A 36 16.95 -14.56 -19.99
C PRO A 36 17.33 -14.89 -18.54
N ASP A 37 18.49 -14.44 -18.09
CA ASP A 37 19.05 -14.78 -16.76
C ASP A 37 18.20 -14.28 -15.58
N GLN A 38 17.37 -13.25 -15.78
CA GLN A 38 16.53 -12.68 -14.72
C GLN A 38 15.09 -13.22 -14.68
N LEU A 39 14.69 -14.06 -15.64
CA LEU A 39 13.29 -14.44 -15.85
C LEU A 39 12.73 -15.34 -14.74
N LYS A 40 13.51 -16.32 -14.26
CA LYS A 40 12.99 -17.38 -13.37
C LYS A 40 12.32 -16.89 -12.08
N LYS A 41 12.80 -15.79 -11.48
CA LYS A 41 12.24 -15.24 -10.22
C LYS A 41 11.20 -14.14 -10.45
N LYS A 42 11.23 -13.45 -11.59
CA LYS A 42 10.41 -12.26 -11.84
C LYS A 42 9.20 -12.51 -12.75
N ALA A 43 9.20 -13.58 -13.55
CA ALA A 43 8.19 -13.83 -14.58
C ALA A 43 6.74 -13.83 -14.07
N LYS A 44 6.49 -14.38 -12.87
CA LYS A 44 5.14 -14.46 -12.27
C LYS A 44 4.45 -13.09 -12.14
N ASN A 45 5.23 -12.02 -11.99
CA ASN A 45 4.72 -10.68 -11.69
C ASN A 45 4.48 -9.81 -12.94
N TYR A 46 4.84 -10.27 -14.15
CA TYR A 46 4.92 -9.42 -15.35
C TYR A 46 4.18 -9.97 -16.59
N TYR A 47 2.95 -10.49 -16.46
CA TYR A 47 2.15 -11.05 -17.58
C TYR A 47 2.95 -12.00 -18.49
N LEU A 48 3.88 -12.77 -17.93
CA LEU A 48 4.65 -13.78 -18.67
C LEU A 48 4.08 -15.16 -18.37
N LYS A 49 3.84 -15.93 -19.43
CA LYS A 49 3.49 -17.35 -19.38
C LYS A 49 4.71 -18.19 -19.75
N THR A 50 4.79 -19.39 -19.21
CA THR A 50 5.81 -20.37 -19.55
C THR A 50 5.29 -21.24 -20.68
N THR A 51 5.96 -21.23 -21.83
CA THR A 51 5.58 -22.04 -23.01
C THR A 51 6.26 -23.42 -22.95
N ASN A 52 7.55 -23.45 -22.59
CA ASN A 52 8.32 -24.66 -22.28
C ASN A 52 9.00 -24.50 -20.91
N LYS A 53 9.58 -25.55 -20.31
CA LYS A 53 10.29 -25.49 -19.01
C LYS A 53 11.36 -24.36 -18.90
N ILE A 54 11.78 -23.78 -20.03
CA ILE A 54 12.86 -22.80 -20.14
C ILE A 54 12.38 -21.47 -20.77
N ASP A 55 11.38 -21.48 -21.65
CA ASP A 55 10.97 -20.31 -22.43
C ASP A 55 9.75 -19.60 -21.87
N TYR A 56 9.80 -18.26 -21.94
CA TYR A 56 8.73 -17.37 -21.51
C TYR A 56 8.18 -16.57 -22.68
N GLU A 57 6.87 -16.39 -22.71
CA GLU A 57 6.16 -15.55 -23.67
C GLU A 57 5.23 -14.58 -22.95
N LEU A 58 4.85 -13.51 -23.64
CA LEU A 58 3.83 -12.59 -23.13
C LEU A 58 2.45 -13.27 -23.16
N ASP A 59 1.75 -13.21 -22.03
CA ASP A 59 0.38 -13.70 -21.89
C ASP A 59 -0.61 -12.61 -22.28
N GLN A 60 -0.92 -12.56 -23.58
CA GLN A 60 -1.86 -11.58 -24.13
C GLN A 60 -3.27 -11.74 -23.55
N SER A 61 -3.70 -12.97 -23.25
CA SER A 61 -5.02 -13.24 -22.68
C SER A 61 -5.17 -12.61 -21.29
N ARG A 62 -4.15 -12.73 -20.44
CA ARG A 62 -4.15 -12.10 -19.12
C ARG A 62 -4.12 -10.57 -19.18
N ILE A 63 -3.44 -9.99 -20.17
CA ILE A 63 -3.42 -8.53 -20.37
C ILE A 63 -4.82 -8.03 -20.75
N LEU A 64 -5.48 -8.71 -21.68
CA LEU A 64 -6.84 -8.38 -22.12
C LEU A 64 -7.87 -8.60 -21.01
N GLU A 65 -7.67 -9.61 -20.16
CA GLU A 65 -8.52 -9.83 -18.99
C GLU A 65 -8.36 -8.70 -17.97
N ASP A 66 -7.14 -8.30 -17.65
CA ASP A 66 -6.85 -7.22 -16.71
C ASP A 66 -7.41 -5.88 -17.20
N GLU A 67 -7.27 -5.60 -18.51
CA GLU A 67 -7.81 -4.41 -19.16
C GLU A 67 -9.34 -4.25 -19.00
N LYS A 68 -10.10 -5.35 -18.96
CA LYS A 68 -11.55 -5.30 -18.75
C LYS A 68 -11.94 -4.79 -17.36
N TYR A 69 -11.04 -4.91 -16.39
CA TYR A 69 -11.28 -4.53 -15.01
C TYR A 69 -10.64 -3.19 -14.63
N ASP A 70 -9.98 -2.51 -15.59
CA ASP A 70 -9.40 -1.18 -15.38
C ASP A 70 -10.47 -0.22 -14.80
N GLY A 71 -10.17 0.44 -13.68
CA GLY A 71 -11.10 1.38 -13.05
C GLY A 71 -12.02 0.79 -11.99
N TYR A 72 -12.22 -0.53 -11.96
CA TYR A 72 -13.09 -1.19 -10.98
C TYR A 72 -12.38 -1.43 -9.65
N LYS A 73 -13.08 -1.16 -8.54
CA LYS A 73 -12.69 -1.52 -7.19
C LYS A 73 -13.83 -2.29 -6.51
N ALA A 74 -13.56 -3.54 -6.16
CA ALA A 74 -14.48 -4.37 -5.39
C ALA A 74 -14.09 -4.39 -3.91
N ILE A 75 -15.07 -4.21 -3.03
CA ILE A 75 -14.92 -4.33 -1.58
C ILE A 75 -15.82 -5.46 -1.12
N SER A 76 -15.24 -6.46 -0.45
CA SER A 76 -15.99 -7.55 0.16
C SER A 76 -16.19 -7.27 1.65
N THR A 77 -17.44 -7.19 2.09
CA THR A 77 -17.80 -6.96 3.50
C THR A 77 -18.79 -8.00 4.01
N ASN A 78 -18.67 -8.35 5.28
CA ASN A 78 -19.65 -9.17 6.00
C ASN A 78 -20.69 -8.33 6.76
N THR A 79 -20.54 -7.00 6.76
CA THR A 79 -21.43 -6.11 7.49
C THR A 79 -22.76 -5.94 6.75
N LYS A 80 -23.86 -6.23 7.44
CA LYS A 80 -25.22 -6.19 6.87
C LYS A 80 -25.95 -4.86 7.14
N GLU A 81 -25.60 -4.19 8.23
CA GLU A 81 -26.36 -3.05 8.78
C GLU A 81 -25.79 -1.68 8.39
N ILE A 82 -24.60 -1.63 7.79
CA ILE A 82 -23.96 -0.37 7.39
C ILE A 82 -24.32 -0.03 5.94
N SER A 83 -24.62 1.25 5.68
CA SER A 83 -24.89 1.75 4.33
C SER A 83 -23.67 1.59 3.42
N MET A 84 -23.90 1.48 2.10
CA MET A 84 -22.81 1.35 1.13
C MET A 84 -21.83 2.52 1.20
N GLU A 85 -22.33 3.73 1.41
CA GLU A 85 -21.55 4.97 1.51
C GLU A 85 -20.63 4.98 2.73
N MET A 86 -21.13 4.56 3.89
CA MET A 86 -20.33 4.44 5.12
C MET A 86 -19.26 3.37 4.99
N VAL A 87 -19.56 2.24 4.33
CA VAL A 87 -18.53 1.23 4.04
C VAL A 87 -17.44 1.82 3.14
N LEU A 88 -17.81 2.55 2.09
CA LEU A 88 -16.85 3.20 1.21
C LEU A 88 -16.00 4.24 1.96
N ASP A 89 -16.61 5.02 2.86
CA ASP A 89 -15.91 6.00 3.69
C ASP A 89 -14.90 5.37 4.64
N GLN A 90 -15.32 4.35 5.38
CA GLN A 90 -14.42 3.63 6.28
C GLN A 90 -13.23 3.00 5.53
N TYR A 91 -13.46 2.50 4.31
CA TYR A 91 -12.38 1.99 3.47
C TYR A 91 -11.47 3.08 2.89
N ARG A 92 -11.89 4.35 2.84
CA ARG A 92 -10.98 5.48 2.55
C ARG A 92 -10.00 5.70 3.70
N HIS A 93 -10.44 5.50 4.95
CA HIS A 93 -9.59 5.63 6.13
C HIS A 93 -8.50 4.55 6.24
N LEU A 94 -8.60 3.44 5.49
CA LEU A 94 -7.55 2.42 5.46
C LEU A 94 -6.17 2.99 5.08
N TYR A 95 -6.14 3.97 4.16
CA TYR A 95 -4.90 4.65 3.79
C TYR A 95 -4.28 5.41 4.98
N GLN A 96 -5.11 5.99 5.85
CA GLN A 96 -4.62 6.69 7.05
C GLN A 96 -3.97 5.73 8.04
N ILE A 97 -4.51 4.50 8.15
CA ILE A 97 -3.93 3.43 8.96
C ILE A 97 -2.57 3.01 8.39
N GLU A 98 -2.50 2.75 7.09
CA GLU A 98 -1.23 2.41 6.41
C GLU A 98 -0.18 3.52 6.56
N HIS A 99 -0.60 4.78 6.43
CA HIS A 99 0.26 5.92 6.66
C HIS A 99 0.78 5.97 8.10
N SER A 100 -0.09 5.74 9.08
CA SER A 100 0.28 5.69 10.49
C SER A 100 1.26 4.58 10.79
N PHE A 101 1.09 3.38 10.21
CA PHE A 101 2.06 2.31 10.35
C PHE A 101 3.41 2.63 9.70
N ARG A 102 3.41 3.33 8.56
CA ARG A 102 4.65 3.79 7.92
C ARG A 102 5.38 4.78 8.82
N THR A 103 4.67 5.76 9.35
CA THR A 103 5.21 6.75 10.29
C THR A 103 5.74 6.09 11.56
N PHE A 104 4.97 5.18 12.15
CA PHE A 104 5.35 4.44 13.34
C PHE A 104 6.63 3.63 13.14
N LYS A 105 6.74 2.93 12.00
CA LYS A 105 7.90 2.08 11.71
C LYS A 105 9.14 2.91 11.39
N SER A 106 9.02 3.88 10.48
CA SER A 106 10.18 4.57 9.90
C SER A 106 10.58 5.82 10.67
N PHE A 107 9.63 6.74 10.92
CA PHE A 107 9.96 8.03 11.52
C PHE A 107 10.07 7.97 13.03
N LEU A 108 9.16 7.24 13.69
CA LEU A 108 9.22 7.00 15.13
C LEU A 108 10.14 5.84 15.47
N GLU A 109 10.81 5.27 14.48
CA GLU A 109 11.83 4.24 14.62
C GLU A 109 11.41 3.04 15.47
N ALA A 110 10.11 2.67 15.44
CA ALA A 110 9.71 1.37 16.00
C ALA A 110 10.47 0.21 15.32
N ARG A 111 11.03 0.47 14.13
CA ARG A 111 12.08 -0.33 13.48
C ARG A 111 13.16 0.61 12.91
N PRO A 112 14.46 0.36 13.12
CA PRO A 112 15.05 -0.83 13.75
C PRO A 112 14.90 -0.85 15.27
N MET A 113 14.94 -2.05 15.87
CA MET A 113 14.83 -2.24 17.32
C MET A 113 16.13 -2.87 17.82
N PHE A 114 16.93 -2.09 18.55
CA PHE A 114 18.25 -2.52 19.05
C PHE A 114 18.22 -2.94 20.53
N HIS A 115 17.04 -3.38 21.00
CA HIS A 115 16.83 -3.84 22.37
C HIS A 115 16.74 -5.37 22.42
N TRP A 116 17.33 -5.96 23.46
CA TRP A 116 17.47 -7.42 23.60
C TRP A 116 16.60 -8.03 24.69
N THR A 117 16.01 -7.21 25.58
CA THR A 117 15.11 -7.68 26.64
C THR A 117 13.67 -7.27 26.34
N ASP A 118 12.72 -8.14 26.69
CA ASP A 118 11.29 -7.92 26.47
C ASP A 118 10.78 -6.61 27.07
N GLU A 119 11.26 -6.24 28.26
CA GLU A 119 10.87 -4.99 28.91
C GLU A 119 11.32 -3.75 28.13
N ARG A 120 12.56 -3.74 27.63
CA ARG A 120 13.08 -2.63 26.81
C ARG A 120 12.38 -2.56 25.46
N ILE A 121 12.10 -3.71 24.85
CA ILE A 121 11.33 -3.81 23.60
C ILE A 121 9.93 -3.22 23.78
N LYS A 122 9.21 -3.62 24.83
CA LYS A 122 7.88 -3.08 25.17
C LYS A 122 7.94 -1.58 25.43
N GLY A 123 8.93 -1.12 26.22
CA GLY A 123 9.14 0.29 26.51
C GLY A 123 9.32 1.13 25.24
N HIS A 124 10.17 0.69 24.31
CA HIS A 124 10.38 1.36 23.03
C HIS A 124 9.08 1.47 22.23
N LEU A 125 8.35 0.36 22.06
CA LEU A 125 7.09 0.35 21.32
C LEU A 125 6.04 1.29 21.94
N VAL A 126 5.96 1.34 23.27
CA VAL A 126 5.06 2.24 24.00
C VAL A 126 5.46 3.69 23.77
N MET A 127 6.75 4.02 23.85
CA MET A 127 7.25 5.37 23.57
C MET A 127 6.95 5.81 22.14
N CYS A 128 7.25 4.96 21.14
CA CYS A 128 6.89 5.22 19.75
C CYS A 128 5.38 5.41 19.57
N TYR A 129 4.56 4.64 20.31
CA TYR A 129 3.11 4.72 20.19
C TYR A 129 2.58 6.02 20.80
N MET A 130 3.07 6.41 21.97
CA MET A 130 2.72 7.69 22.58
C MET A 130 3.11 8.87 21.68
N ALA A 131 4.30 8.84 21.08
CA ALA A 131 4.73 9.84 20.11
C ALA A 131 3.82 9.90 18.87
N LEU A 132 3.35 8.74 18.37
CA LEU A 132 2.39 8.69 17.27
C LEU A 132 1.06 9.32 17.65
N VAL A 133 0.54 9.02 18.85
CA VAL A 133 -0.71 9.60 19.36
C VAL A 133 -0.59 11.12 19.47
N MET A 134 0.52 11.62 20.03
CA MET A 134 0.79 13.06 20.11
C MET A 134 0.87 13.71 18.74
N LEU A 135 1.56 13.09 17.78
CA LEU A 135 1.65 13.57 16.40
C LEU A 135 0.26 13.69 15.76
N ARG A 136 -0.57 12.66 15.86
CA ARG A 136 -1.94 12.65 15.30
C ARG A 136 -2.83 13.69 16.00
N PHE A 137 -2.67 13.86 17.31
CA PHE A 137 -3.37 14.91 18.06
C PHE A 137 -2.98 16.30 17.58
N MET A 138 -1.68 16.56 17.33
CA MET A 138 -1.21 17.83 16.78
C MET A 138 -1.76 18.08 15.37
N GLU A 139 -1.76 17.08 14.48
CA GLU A 139 -2.38 17.21 13.14
C GLU A 139 -3.86 17.59 13.25
N GLN A 140 -4.61 16.91 14.13
CA GLN A 140 -6.02 17.21 14.33
C GLN A 140 -6.27 18.61 14.90
N LYS A 141 -5.42 19.08 15.82
CA LYS A 141 -5.58 20.39 16.48
C LYS A 141 -5.11 21.56 15.64
N THR A 142 -4.05 21.37 14.85
CA THR A 142 -3.42 22.46 14.08
C THR A 142 -3.87 22.48 12.62
N GLY A 143 -4.38 21.36 12.09
CA GLY A 143 -4.65 21.19 10.66
C GLY A 143 -3.39 21.07 9.79
N LEU A 144 -2.20 21.11 10.39
CA LEU A 144 -0.94 20.95 9.69
C LEU A 144 -0.72 19.49 9.30
N THR A 145 -0.01 19.27 8.19
CA THR A 145 0.41 17.95 7.77
C THR A 145 1.54 17.40 8.67
N GLU A 146 1.64 16.08 8.75
CA GLU A 146 2.74 15.36 9.40
C GLU A 146 4.13 15.97 9.11
N ASN A 147 4.40 16.30 7.84
CA ASN A 147 5.70 16.85 7.42
C ASN A 147 5.94 18.28 7.92
N GLU A 148 4.90 19.10 8.01
CA GLU A 148 5.01 20.47 8.54
C GLU A 148 5.25 20.47 10.04
N ILE A 149 4.55 19.62 10.78
CA ILE A 149 4.77 19.42 12.22
C ILE A 149 6.19 18.92 12.46
N ARG A 150 6.64 17.91 11.70
CA ARG A 150 8.02 17.42 11.78
C ARG A 150 9.05 18.52 11.57
N ARG A 151 8.92 19.28 10.47
CA ARG A 151 9.84 20.38 10.17
C ARG A 151 9.85 21.43 11.28
N SER A 152 8.70 21.71 11.87
CA SER A 152 8.57 22.65 12.98
C SER A 152 9.27 22.13 14.24
N LEU A 153 9.03 20.88 14.63
CA LEU A 153 9.69 20.23 15.77
C LEU A 153 11.21 20.15 15.57
N SER A 154 11.69 19.79 14.37
CA SER A 154 13.11 19.75 14.06
C SER A 154 13.78 21.12 14.18
N LYS A 155 13.08 22.22 13.87
CA LYS A 155 13.60 23.58 14.07
C LYS A 155 13.67 23.99 15.55
N MET A 156 12.82 23.41 16.39
CA MET A 156 12.79 23.68 17.83
C MET A 156 13.81 22.84 18.61
N GLN A 157 14.39 21.82 17.99
CA GLN A 157 15.42 21.00 18.63
C GLN A 157 16.69 21.82 18.84
N CYS A 158 16.98 22.17 20.10
CA CYS A 158 18.16 22.96 20.48
C CYS A 158 19.49 22.19 20.45
N LEU A 159 19.49 20.93 19.98
CA LEU A 159 20.69 20.10 19.88
C LEU A 159 21.13 20.06 18.41
N LYS A 160 22.28 20.70 18.13
CA LYS A 160 23.08 20.51 16.92
C LYS A 160 24.21 19.54 17.22
#